data_AF-A0A7C9CSE3-F1
#
_entry.id   AF-A0A7C9CSE3-F1
#
_cell.length_a   1.000
_cell.length_b   1.000
_cell.length_c   1.000
_cell.angle_alpha   90.00
_cell.angle_beta   90.00
_cell.angle_gamma   90.00
#
_symmetry.space_group_name_H-M   'P 1'
#
loop_
_entity.id
_entity.type
_entity.pdbx_description
1 polymer ?
#
loop_
_entity_poly.entity_id
_entity_poly.type
_entity_poly.pdbx_seq_one_letter_code
_entity_poly.pdbx_strand_id
1 'polypeptide(L)'
;LLQHLLLRELNSVEYIEEDEGDALVTGEAIYEVAPSFRSLETLTLYSMPKLSGWRRDSRNTKGSARPPSFSRLKRLDVRNVGFAVVPDDFRGLSSLRTLAISGCERLKEIPEWIDDFTSLKTLVIRNCLELK
;
A
#
# COMPACT_ATOMS: atom_id res chain seq x y z
N LEU A 1 -13.27 -14.94 2.78
CA LEU A 1 -12.46 -13.95 2.03
C LEU A 1 -11.83 -13.00 3.06
N LEU A 2 -10.53 -12.75 2.94
CA LEU A 2 -9.78 -11.88 3.87
C LEU A 2 -10.28 -10.43 3.76
N GLN A 3 -10.78 -9.86 4.86
CA GLN A 3 -11.29 -8.48 4.91
C GLN A 3 -10.38 -7.52 5.69
N HIS A 4 -9.57 -8.04 6.59
CA HIS A 4 -8.65 -7.28 7.41
C HIS A 4 -7.26 -7.89 7.32
N LEU A 5 -6.26 -7.07 7.01
CA LEU A 5 -4.87 -7.48 6.92
C LEU A 5 -4.03 -6.53 7.77
N LEU A 6 -3.23 -7.11 8.66
CA LEU A 6 -2.28 -6.41 9.51
C LEU A 6 -0.89 -6.91 9.14
N LEU A 7 -0.05 -6.00 8.63
CA LEU A 7 1.37 -6.23 8.41
C LEU A 7 2.14 -5.49 9.50
N ARG A 8 2.95 -6.22 10.27
CA ARG A 8 3.63 -5.70 11.44
C ARG A 8 5.08 -6.15 11.49
N GLU A 9 5.97 -5.22 11.86
CA GLU A 9 7.40 -5.49 12.14
C GLU A 9 8.17 -6.07 10.94
N LEU A 10 7.71 -5.75 9.73
CA LEU A 10 8.35 -6.15 8.47
C LEU A 10 9.48 -5.17 8.11
N ASN A 11 10.58 -5.27 8.84
CA ASN A 11 11.70 -4.32 8.78
C ASN A 11 12.51 -4.36 7.48
N SER A 12 12.37 -5.44 6.70
CA SER A 12 13.09 -5.65 5.44
C SER A 12 12.22 -5.45 4.20
N VAL A 13 10.90 -5.30 4.35
CA VAL A 13 9.98 -5.22 3.21
C VAL A 13 9.99 -3.80 2.65
N GLU A 14 10.37 -3.69 1.37
CA GLU A 14 10.42 -2.42 0.65
C GLU A 14 9.13 -2.17 -0.16
N TYR A 15 8.46 -3.22 -0.63
CA TYR A 15 7.28 -3.11 -1.49
C TYR A 15 6.25 -4.19 -1.16
N ILE A 16 4.98 -3.90 -1.44
CA ILE A 16 3.87 -4.86 -1.34
C ILE A 16 3.32 -5.06 -2.76
N GLU A 17 3.69 -6.17 -3.40
CA GLU A 17 3.35 -6.49 -4.79
C GLU A 17 2.41 -7.71 -4.87
N GLU A 18 1.50 -7.72 -5.86
CA GLU A 18 0.85 -8.95 -6.31
C GLU A 18 1.75 -9.56 -7.38
N ASP A 19 2.36 -10.71 -7.11
CA ASP A 19 3.16 -11.44 -8.09
C ASP A 19 2.20 -12.13 -9.08
N GLU A 20 1.96 -11.55 -10.26
CA GLU A 20 1.37 -12.31 -11.38
C GLU A 20 2.48 -13.23 -11.89
N GLY A 21 2.64 -14.40 -11.27
CA GLY A 21 3.48 -15.45 -11.82
C GLY A 21 3.11 -15.67 -13.28
N ASP A 22 4.07 -15.44 -14.18
CA ASP A 22 3.91 -15.77 -15.59
C ASP A 22 3.45 -17.23 -15.67
N ALA A 23 2.21 -17.42 -16.11
CA ALA A 23 1.64 -18.74 -16.30
C ALA A 23 2.36 -19.43 -17.47
N LEU A 24 3.55 -19.96 -17.22
CA LEU A 24 4.09 -21.05 -18.01
C LEU A 24 3.29 -22.29 -17.64
N VAL A 25 2.40 -22.69 -18.55
CA VAL A 25 1.78 -24.00 -18.53
C VAL A 25 2.89 -25.04 -18.74
N THR A 26 3.48 -25.49 -17.65
CA THR A 26 4.18 -26.77 -17.60
C THR A 26 3.42 -27.62 -16.61
N GLY A 27 2.91 -28.77 -17.09
CA GLY A 27 2.22 -29.72 -16.23
C GLY A 27 3.08 -30.08 -15.03
N GLU A 28 2.40 -30.23 -13.89
CA GLU A 28 2.93 -30.52 -12.55
C GLU A 28 3.18 -29.29 -11.67
N ALA A 29 2.31 -29.17 -10.65
CA ALA A 29 2.30 -28.23 -9.52
C ALA A 29 1.91 -26.76 -9.81
N ILE A 30 0.64 -26.45 -9.49
CA ILE A 30 0.09 -25.09 -9.38
C ILE A 30 0.64 -24.44 -8.09
N TYR A 31 1.71 -23.67 -8.22
CA TYR A 31 2.20 -22.68 -7.26
C TYR A 31 2.22 -21.35 -8.03
N GLU A 32 1.64 -20.23 -7.64
CA GLU A 32 0.92 -19.78 -6.45
C GLU A 32 -0.20 -18.88 -6.96
N VAL A 33 -1.42 -19.04 -6.43
CA VAL A 33 -2.47 -18.04 -6.62
C VAL A 33 -2.02 -16.81 -5.83
N ALA A 34 -1.51 -15.80 -6.51
CA ALA A 34 -1.19 -14.51 -5.90
C ALA A 34 -2.35 -14.06 -5.00
N PRO A 35 -2.09 -13.56 -3.78
CA PRO A 35 -3.15 -13.14 -2.88
C PRO A 35 -3.86 -11.91 -3.47
N SER A 36 -5.05 -12.14 -4.04
CA SER A 36 -5.90 -11.07 -4.53
C SER A 36 -6.56 -10.36 -3.33
N PHE A 37 -6.20 -9.09 -3.10
CA PHE A 37 -6.76 -8.29 -1.99
C PHE A 37 -8.11 -7.64 -2.30
N ARG A 38 -8.82 -8.11 -3.33
CA ARG A 38 -10.11 -7.56 -3.81
C ARG A 38 -11.24 -7.55 -2.78
N SER A 39 -11.12 -8.31 -1.70
CA SER A 39 -12.10 -8.32 -0.60
C SER A 39 -11.65 -7.55 0.64
N LEU A 40 -10.43 -7.03 0.62
CA LEU A 40 -9.84 -6.35 1.75
C LEU A 40 -10.52 -5.01 1.97
N GLU A 41 -11.05 -4.82 3.17
CA GLU A 41 -11.70 -3.57 3.59
C GLU A 41 -10.78 -2.73 4.49
N THR A 42 -9.88 -3.38 5.24
CA THR A 42 -8.92 -2.70 6.12
C THR A 42 -7.52 -3.26 5.93
N LEU A 43 -6.57 -2.35 5.72
CA LEU A 43 -5.13 -2.63 5.70
C LEU A 43 -4.47 -1.82 6.80
N THR A 44 -3.70 -2.48 7.66
CA THR A 44 -2.90 -1.82 8.68
C THR A 44 -1.43 -2.18 8.46
N LEU A 45 -0.59 -1.18 8.32
CA LEU A 45 0.85 -1.28 8.18
C LEU A 45 1.48 -0.71 9.45
N TYR A 46 2.21 -1.52 10.20
CA TYR A 46 2.80 -1.12 11.47
C TYR A 46 4.28 -1.46 11.53
N SER A 47 5.12 -0.48 11.82
CA SER A 47 6.57 -0.67 11.95
C SER A 47 7.17 -1.31 10.70
N MET A 48 7.05 -0.60 9.56
CA MET A 48 7.62 -0.99 8.27
C MET A 48 8.59 0.09 7.78
N PRO A 49 9.78 0.21 8.40
CA PRO A 49 10.70 1.33 8.18
C PRO A 49 11.29 1.40 6.76
N LYS A 50 11.31 0.29 6.01
CA LYS A 50 11.83 0.25 4.63
C LYS A 50 10.75 0.32 3.55
N LEU A 51 9.48 0.29 3.92
CA LEU A 51 8.40 0.28 2.96
C LEU A 51 8.35 1.60 2.20
N SER A 52 8.49 1.49 0.88
CA SER A 52 8.61 2.60 -0.06
C SER A 52 7.39 2.74 -0.96
N GLY A 53 6.57 1.70 -1.12
CA GLY A 53 5.38 1.75 -1.97
C GLY A 53 4.73 0.39 -2.18
N TRP A 54 3.83 0.31 -3.15
CA TRP A 54 3.29 -0.97 -3.62
C TRP A 54 3.96 -1.46 -4.90
N ARG A 55 4.62 -0.58 -5.65
CA ARG A 55 5.37 -0.96 -6.85
C ARG A 55 6.85 -0.70 -6.68
N ARG A 56 7.67 -1.64 -7.16
CA ARG A 56 9.12 -1.52 -7.23
C ARG A 56 9.62 -0.54 -8.29
N ASP A 57 8.83 -0.24 -9.33
CA ASP A 57 9.29 0.52 -10.50
C ASP A 57 8.75 1.96 -10.59
N SER A 58 9.60 2.92 -10.23
CA SER A 58 9.40 4.36 -10.50
C SER A 58 10.22 4.85 -11.72
N ARG A 59 10.72 3.96 -12.59
CA ARG A 59 11.56 4.34 -13.74
C ARG A 59 11.07 3.68 -15.04
N ASN A 60 10.38 4.49 -15.84
CA ASN A 60 10.13 4.37 -17.28
C ASN A 60 10.83 3.19 -18.04
N THR A 61 10.39 1.94 -17.85
CA THR A 61 10.49 0.82 -18.82
C THR A 61 9.60 -0.32 -18.34
N LYS A 62 9.11 -1.12 -19.29
CA LYS A 62 8.12 -2.20 -19.10
C LYS A 62 8.61 -3.29 -18.12
N GLY A 63 8.32 -3.11 -16.84
CA GLY A 63 8.24 -4.18 -15.83
C GLY A 63 6.78 -4.31 -15.40
N SER A 64 6.16 -5.46 -15.66
CA SER A 64 4.71 -5.70 -15.56
C SER A 64 4.19 -5.96 -14.15
N ALA A 65 4.84 -5.44 -13.09
CA ALA A 65 4.33 -5.59 -11.74
C ALA A 65 3.11 -4.66 -11.53
N ARG A 66 1.92 -5.24 -11.47
CA ARG A 66 0.68 -4.52 -11.15
C ARG A 66 0.60 -4.35 -9.63
N PRO A 67 0.24 -3.17 -9.11
CA PRO A 67 0.04 -3.02 -7.67
C PRO A 67 -1.08 -3.94 -7.19
N PRO A 68 -1.11 -4.27 -5.90
CA PRO A 68 -2.18 -5.06 -5.32
C PRO A 68 -3.55 -4.41 -5.55
N SER A 69 -4.56 -5.23 -5.85
CA SER A 69 -5.89 -4.73 -6.17
C SER A 69 -6.70 -4.50 -4.90
N PHE A 70 -6.74 -3.26 -4.43
CA PHE A 70 -7.46 -2.81 -3.24
C PHE A 70 -8.84 -2.19 -3.56
N SER A 71 -9.63 -2.84 -4.42
CA SER A 71 -10.90 -2.28 -4.93
C SER A 71 -11.97 -1.99 -3.87
N ARG A 72 -11.93 -2.69 -2.73
CA ARG A 72 -12.90 -2.55 -1.62
C ARG A 72 -12.29 -1.96 -0.36
N LEU A 73 -11.05 -1.47 -0.43
CA LEU A 73 -10.36 -0.96 0.74
C LEU A 73 -11.00 0.34 1.20
N LYS A 74 -11.53 0.32 2.43
CA LYS A 74 -12.21 1.46 3.07
C LYS A 74 -11.32 2.14 4.10
N ARG A 75 -10.39 1.40 4.71
CA ARG A 75 -9.49 1.91 5.74
C ARG A 75 -8.05 1.50 5.47
N LEU A 76 -7.16 2.49 5.49
CA LEU A 76 -5.72 2.32 5.49
C LEU A 76 -5.15 3.00 6.73
N ASP A 77 -4.45 2.22 7.55
CA ASP A 77 -3.78 2.70 8.76
C ASP A 77 -2.27 2.45 8.59
N VAL A 78 -1.49 3.52 8.60
CA VAL A 78 -0.04 3.51 8.38
C VAL A 78 0.63 4.02 9.64
N ARG A 79 1.42 3.17 10.28
CA ARG A 79 2.07 3.49 11.56
C ARG A 79 3.55 3.18 11.50
N ASN A 80 4.38 4.15 11.87
CA ASN A 80 5.83 3.97 11.93
C ASN A 80 6.39 3.39 10.62
N VAL A 81 6.06 4.05 9.50
CA VAL A 81 6.54 3.70 8.17
C VAL A 81 7.55 4.76 7.72
N GLY A 82 8.56 4.34 6.97
CA GLY A 82 9.73 5.16 6.66
C GLY A 82 9.71 5.89 5.32
N PHE A 83 8.56 5.99 4.62
CA PHE A 83 8.47 6.77 3.40
C PHE A 83 8.56 8.28 3.70
N ALA A 84 9.25 9.01 2.82
CA ALA A 84 9.40 10.47 2.95
C ALA A 84 8.21 11.24 2.38
N VAL A 85 7.51 10.65 1.41
CA VAL A 85 6.29 11.16 0.78
C VAL A 85 5.33 9.98 0.70
N VAL A 86 4.02 10.22 0.85
CA VAL A 86 3.04 9.15 0.66
C VAL A 86 3.16 8.63 -0.78
N PRO A 87 3.33 7.31 -1.00
CA PRO A 87 3.55 6.77 -2.35
C PRO A 87 2.37 7.03 -3.28
N ASP A 88 2.64 7.42 -4.53
CA ASP A 88 1.63 7.65 -5.58
C ASP A 88 0.73 6.44 -5.82
N ASP A 89 1.23 5.23 -5.51
CA ASP A 89 0.46 3.99 -5.56
C ASP A 89 -0.86 4.07 -4.79
N PHE A 90 -0.91 4.87 -3.72
CA PHE A 90 -2.10 4.99 -2.88
C PHE A 90 -3.23 5.75 -3.58
N ARG A 91 -2.93 6.54 -4.63
CA ARG A 91 -3.93 7.26 -5.43
C ARG A 91 -4.99 6.32 -6.02
N GLY A 92 -4.66 5.06 -6.23
CA GLY A 92 -5.58 4.03 -6.75
C GLY A 92 -6.68 3.57 -5.78
N LEU A 93 -6.68 4.02 -4.51
CA LEU A 93 -7.67 3.59 -3.50
C LEU A 93 -8.99 4.36 -3.59
N SER A 94 -9.71 4.20 -4.70
CA SER A 94 -10.97 4.92 -4.96
C SER A 94 -12.08 4.70 -3.91
N SER A 95 -12.06 3.56 -3.20
CA SER A 95 -13.02 3.21 -2.15
C SER A 95 -12.62 3.69 -0.75
N LEU A 96 -11.44 4.31 -0.59
CA LEU A 96 -10.89 4.67 0.72
C LEU A 96 -11.75 5.72 1.40
N ARG A 97 -12.14 5.45 2.64
CA ARG A 97 -12.93 6.35 3.48
C ARG A 97 -12.11 6.91 4.64
N THR A 98 -11.11 6.16 5.10
CA THR A 98 -10.24 6.57 6.19
C THR A 98 -8.79 6.30 5.86
N LEU A 99 -7.98 7.35 5.91
CA LEU A 99 -6.53 7.27 5.89
C LEU A 99 -6.03 7.78 7.25
N ALA A 100 -5.36 6.90 7.99
CA ALA A 100 -4.70 7.26 9.24
C ALA A 100 -3.19 7.06 9.07
N ILE A 101 -2.41 8.11 9.30
CA ILE A 101 -0.94 8.08 9.27
C ILE A 101 -0.45 8.52 10.65
N SER A 102 0.37 7.69 11.29
CA SER A 102 0.89 8.01 12.61
C SER A 102 2.34 7.60 12.81
N GLY A 103 3.12 8.40 13.52
CA GLY A 103 4.50 8.04 13.87
C GLY A 103 5.42 7.86 12.65
N CYS A 104 5.07 8.42 11.49
CA CYS A 104 5.90 8.35 10.28
C CYS A 104 6.87 9.53 10.32
N GLU A 105 8.01 9.36 11.00
CA GLU A 105 8.92 10.47 11.33
C GLU A 105 9.55 11.12 10.10
N ARG A 106 9.81 10.34 9.04
CA ARG A 106 10.43 10.80 7.79
C ARG A 106 9.47 11.47 6.83
N LEU A 107 8.15 11.41 7.09
CA LEU A 107 7.14 11.95 6.21
C LEU A 107 7.21 13.48 6.18
N LYS A 108 7.53 14.05 5.02
CA LYS A 108 7.78 15.49 4.81
C LYS A 108 6.60 16.23 4.22
N GLU A 109 5.81 15.55 3.39
CA GLU A 109 4.69 16.14 2.66
C GLU A 109 3.58 15.10 2.41
N ILE A 110 2.35 15.59 2.36
CA ILE A 110 1.20 14.85 1.83
C ILE A 110 1.04 15.28 0.36
N PRO A 111 0.93 14.33 -0.58
CA PRO A 111 0.84 14.66 -2.00
C PRO A 111 -0.49 15.32 -2.35
N GLU A 112 -0.47 16.20 -3.36
CA GLU A 112 -1.62 17.01 -3.80
C GLU A 112 -2.82 16.16 -4.26
N TRP A 113 -2.56 14.98 -4.82
CA TRP A 113 -3.62 14.06 -5.25
C TRP A 113 -4.44 13.50 -4.08
N ILE A 114 -4.09 13.77 -2.81
CA ILE A 114 -4.92 13.39 -1.67
C ILE A 114 -6.33 13.99 -1.80
N ASP A 115 -6.45 15.15 -2.44
CA ASP A 115 -7.72 15.83 -2.71
C ASP A 115 -8.54 15.13 -3.82
N ASP A 116 -7.90 14.27 -4.64
CA ASP A 116 -8.58 13.47 -5.66
C ASP A 116 -9.40 12.32 -5.04
N PHE A 117 -9.23 12.01 -3.75
CA PHE A 117 -9.98 10.95 -3.09
C PHE A 117 -11.45 11.32 -2.90
N THR A 118 -12.27 10.98 -3.89
CA THR A 118 -13.73 11.23 -3.87
C THR A 118 -14.48 10.54 -2.72
N SER A 119 -13.96 9.44 -2.18
CA SER A 119 -14.59 8.67 -1.09
C SER A 119 -14.05 8.99 0.30
N LEU A 120 -12.94 9.73 0.42
CA LEU A 120 -12.25 9.93 1.69
C LEU A 120 -13.08 10.83 2.60
N LYS A 121 -13.35 10.36 3.82
CA LYS A 121 -14.15 11.06 4.83
C LYS A 121 -13.32 11.49 6.03
N THR A 122 -12.18 10.84 6.23
CA THR A 122 -11.37 11.02 7.43
C THR A 122 -9.91 10.87 7.07
N LEU A 123 -9.16 11.96 7.20
CA LEU A 123 -7.72 11.96 7.18
C LEU A 123 -7.23 12.26 8.59
N VAL A 124 -6.45 11.35 9.17
CA VAL A 124 -5.81 11.55 10.47
C VAL A 124 -4.31 11.47 10.28
N ILE A 125 -3.61 12.54 10.63
CA ILE A 125 -2.14 12.56 10.65
C ILE A 125 -1.69 12.96 12.05
N ARG A 126 -0.84 12.14 12.67
CA ARG A 126 -0.36 12.37 14.05
C ARG A 126 1.11 11.97 14.17
N ASN A 127 1.86 12.65 15.03
CA ASN A 127 3.23 12.27 15.37
C ASN A 127 4.13 12.06 14.11
N CYS A 128 3.94 12.86 13.06
CA CYS A 128 4.80 12.89 11.87
C CYS A 128 5.66 14.15 11.98
N LEU A 129 6.91 14.00 12.42
CA LEU A 129 7.71 15.11 12.94
C LEU A 129 8.32 15.99 11.84
N GLU A 130 8.64 15.41 10.67
CA GLU A 130 9.18 16.16 9.53
C GLU A 130 8.10 16.74 8.61
N LEU A 131 6.81 16.47 8.89
CA LEU A 131 5.70 16.91 8.04
C LEU A 131 5.51 18.42 8.19
N LYS A 132 5.60 19.14 7.07
CA LYS A 132 5.43 20.60 7.00
C LYS A 132 4.01 21.01 6.68
#